data_AF-F2USS1-F1
#
_entry.id   AF-F2USS1-F1
#
_cell.length_a   1.000
_cell.length_b   1.000
_cell.length_c   1.000
_cell.angle_alpha   90.00
_cell.angle_beta   90.00
_cell.angle_gamma   90.00
#
_symmetry.space_group_name_H-M   'P 1'
#
loop_
_entity.id
_entity.type
_entity.pdbx_description
1 polymer ?
#
loop_
_entity_poly.entity_id
_entity_poly.type
_entity_poly.pdbx_seq_one_letter_code
_entity_poly.pdbx_strand_id
1 'polypeptide(L)'
;MTLSVIKPLLSLTASNVRHLTIVAPSAKIDKLSVHHVERMTWDTAAEEVTFDADFRDVQHICLRRLGHRADFSALAGIPCVELASDDAANSFDLAPLEGVKHLALRNTRVLGEEPVILAAQRLDLTGVNLEAAKLHANRVQLCRMAAAPELLHLPNATHIELLEDCKVKRITCPLHIERLVIRHPNTHAGAAPVELPQFEHAGTVVLDFGGAKLTRAQLTSLGARSDHLVLCNCVNNIRDLCDVPPHVYVCVAGAHVDAEVPLCVKELKASIKSSFRASFVRTVPYLMLSGQRTMKAIPDTNNLSDHVFLSLKACAIDGAIRNCLRASIDGCVGRATFNCIGALSIHHGDLAFTRFERADFEVEGVEDVCTCRLWHCDIDEPFSLRATQRLIVRVSTFYEAIVVEPVNTLVVRGCGSGYGNGRWPYATLARPTHERTQLMERLREKDRVEWERRREEESWEDWSPLFDDTEYESDDDDDGDEDADGDDDGDDDDDGDGGGEDDDSDDGEC
;
A
#
# COMPACT_ATOMS: atom_id res chain seq x y z
N MET A 1 23.27 0.53 -16.94
CA MET A 1 24.63 0.75 -16.42
C MET A 1 24.53 1.82 -15.35
N THR A 2 25.15 1.58 -14.19
CA THR A 2 25.16 2.52 -13.06
C THR A 2 26.61 2.88 -12.75
N LEU A 3 26.91 4.16 -12.66
CA LEU A 3 28.22 4.70 -12.32
C LEU A 3 28.10 5.52 -11.03
N SER A 4 28.90 5.17 -10.02
CA SER A 4 29.01 5.96 -8.79
C SER A 4 30.30 6.76 -8.84
N VAL A 5 30.18 8.09 -8.72
CA VAL A 5 31.30 9.02 -8.76
C VAL A 5 31.49 9.57 -7.35
N ILE A 6 32.58 9.16 -6.70
CA ILE A 6 32.90 9.52 -5.32
C ILE A 6 34.00 10.58 -5.20
N LYS A 7 34.69 10.87 -6.31
CA LYS A 7 35.74 11.89 -6.41
C LYS A 7 35.46 12.78 -7.63
N PRO A 8 35.84 14.06 -7.61
CA PRO A 8 35.66 14.94 -8.75
C PRO A 8 36.27 14.35 -10.03
N LEU A 9 35.58 14.50 -11.15
CA LEU A 9 36.01 14.09 -12.48
C LEU A 9 36.14 15.29 -13.39
N LEU A 10 37.28 15.42 -14.08
CA LEU A 10 37.48 16.45 -15.10
C LEU A 10 36.59 16.21 -16.33
N SER A 11 36.37 14.96 -16.69
CA SER A 11 35.47 14.61 -17.78
C SER A 11 34.90 13.21 -17.65
N LEU A 12 33.68 13.03 -18.14
CA LEU A 12 33.01 11.74 -18.27
C LEU A 12 32.36 11.64 -19.64
N THR A 13 32.64 10.56 -20.36
CA THR A 13 32.01 10.27 -21.65
C THR A 13 31.29 8.93 -21.56
N ALA A 14 30.01 8.91 -21.96
CA ALA A 14 29.23 7.69 -22.07
C ALA A 14 28.55 7.61 -23.43
N SER A 15 28.63 6.45 -24.08
CA SER A 15 28.03 6.28 -25.42
C SER A 15 27.47 4.89 -25.63
N ASN A 16 26.42 4.76 -26.45
CA ASN A 16 25.80 3.48 -26.81
C ASN A 16 25.28 2.69 -25.60
N VAL A 17 24.69 3.41 -24.64
CA VAL A 17 24.14 2.82 -23.42
C VAL A 17 22.63 2.97 -23.44
N ARG A 18 21.89 1.87 -23.27
CA ARG A 18 20.43 1.93 -23.22
C ARG A 18 19.93 2.73 -22.00
N HIS A 19 20.43 2.39 -20.82
CA HIS A 19 20.07 3.05 -19.57
C HIS A 19 21.33 3.42 -18.80
N LEU A 20 21.54 4.71 -18.59
CA LEU A 20 22.68 5.25 -17.85
C LEU A 20 22.19 5.90 -16.54
N THR A 21 22.76 5.49 -15.42
CA THR A 21 22.52 6.13 -14.12
C THR A 21 23.85 6.62 -13.57
N ILE A 22 23.98 7.92 -13.32
CA ILE A 22 25.15 8.55 -12.71
C ILE A 22 24.74 9.03 -11.33
N VAL A 23 25.45 8.55 -10.30
CA VAL A 23 25.23 8.95 -8.90
C VAL A 23 26.47 9.67 -8.42
N ALA A 24 26.38 11.00 -8.33
CA ALA A 24 27.50 11.88 -7.98
C ALA A 24 27.07 12.90 -6.89
N PRO A 25 26.60 12.45 -5.72
CA PRO A 25 25.94 13.32 -4.72
C PRO A 25 26.88 14.35 -4.07
N SER A 26 28.19 14.12 -4.16
CA SER A 26 29.22 14.98 -3.53
C SER A 26 30.45 15.16 -4.42
N ALA A 27 30.36 14.75 -5.69
CA ALA A 27 31.49 14.78 -6.60
C ALA A 27 31.12 15.56 -7.85
N LYS A 28 31.95 16.56 -8.17
CA LYS A 28 31.76 17.41 -9.34
C LYS A 28 32.17 16.68 -10.62
N ILE A 29 31.39 16.84 -11.70
CA ILE A 29 31.78 16.41 -13.04
C ILE A 29 31.93 17.67 -13.91
N ASP A 30 33.18 18.07 -14.18
CA ASP A 30 33.44 19.33 -14.90
C ASP A 30 32.92 19.30 -16.34
N LYS A 31 33.03 18.15 -17.02
CA LYS A 31 32.53 17.98 -18.39
C LYS A 31 31.84 16.64 -18.59
N LEU A 32 30.62 16.65 -19.12
CA LEU A 32 29.85 15.44 -19.40
C LEU A 32 29.51 15.35 -20.88
N SER A 33 29.80 14.23 -21.53
CA SER A 33 29.43 13.99 -22.93
C SER A 33 28.69 12.67 -23.06
N VAL A 34 27.42 12.72 -23.45
CA VAL A 34 26.54 11.54 -23.50
C VAL A 34 25.93 11.43 -24.90
N HIS A 35 26.15 10.27 -25.54
CA HIS A 35 25.75 10.05 -26.93
C HIS A 35 24.99 8.74 -27.12
N HIS A 36 23.91 8.74 -27.89
CA HIS A 36 23.13 7.54 -28.20
C HIS A 36 22.66 6.80 -26.93
N VAL A 37 21.93 7.50 -26.07
CA VAL A 37 21.40 6.97 -24.81
C VAL A 37 19.88 7.08 -24.79
N GLU A 38 19.19 5.96 -24.63
CA GLU A 38 17.71 5.96 -24.57
C GLU A 38 17.23 6.68 -23.29
N ARG A 39 17.81 6.34 -22.13
CA ARG A 39 17.44 6.97 -20.86
C ARG A 39 18.65 7.24 -19.97
N MET A 40 18.70 8.46 -19.45
CA MET A 40 19.71 8.90 -18.50
C MET A 40 19.07 9.37 -17.19
N THR A 41 19.68 9.01 -16.07
CA THR A 41 19.39 9.60 -14.76
C THR A 41 20.69 10.09 -14.15
N TRP A 42 20.70 11.33 -13.68
CA TRP A 42 21.87 11.95 -13.07
C TRP A 42 21.47 12.59 -11.75
N ASP A 43 22.08 12.09 -10.67
CA ASP A 43 21.95 12.62 -9.32
C ASP A 43 23.20 13.50 -9.04
N THR A 44 23.01 14.82 -9.06
CA THR A 44 24.10 15.81 -9.02
C THR A 44 24.45 16.21 -7.58
N ALA A 45 25.60 16.85 -7.39
CA ALA A 45 25.88 17.55 -6.14
C ALA A 45 25.08 18.86 -6.10
N ALA A 46 24.47 19.18 -4.95
CA ALA A 46 23.59 20.35 -4.79
C ALA A 46 24.27 21.72 -5.07
N GLU A 47 25.61 21.75 -5.05
CA GLU A 47 26.41 22.96 -5.26
C GLU A 47 26.86 23.19 -6.72
N GLU A 48 26.50 22.32 -7.67
CA GLU A 48 26.91 22.52 -9.07
C GLU A 48 26.21 23.73 -9.71
N VAL A 49 27.02 24.71 -10.15
CA VAL A 49 26.58 26.02 -10.65
C VAL A 49 26.42 26.06 -12.18
N THR A 50 27.08 25.17 -12.94
CA THR A 50 27.00 25.16 -14.41
C THR A 50 27.30 23.77 -15.00
N PHE A 51 26.47 23.31 -15.93
CA PHE A 51 26.66 22.06 -16.67
C PHE A 51 27.41 22.32 -17.99
N ASP A 52 28.71 21.99 -18.09
CA ASP A 52 29.34 21.79 -19.40
C ASP A 52 28.99 20.36 -19.88
N ALA A 53 27.80 20.23 -20.45
CA ALA A 53 27.27 18.95 -20.92
C ALA A 53 26.93 18.99 -22.42
N ASP A 54 27.30 17.93 -23.14
CA ASP A 54 26.93 17.70 -24.55
C ASP A 54 26.09 16.43 -24.64
N PHE A 55 24.79 16.58 -24.90
CA PHE A 55 23.85 15.49 -25.08
C PHE A 55 23.50 15.32 -26.56
N ARG A 56 23.76 14.14 -27.13
CA ARG A 56 23.39 13.82 -28.52
C ARG A 56 22.60 12.53 -28.59
N ASP A 57 21.49 12.55 -29.33
CA ASP A 57 20.59 11.40 -29.48
C ASP A 57 20.14 10.81 -28.13
N VAL A 58 19.90 11.68 -27.15
CA VAL A 58 19.35 11.32 -25.84
C VAL A 58 17.83 11.48 -25.88
N GLN A 59 17.08 10.42 -25.57
CA GLN A 59 15.61 10.45 -25.64
C GLN A 59 14.97 10.89 -24.32
N HIS A 60 15.57 10.52 -23.19
CA HIS A 60 15.04 10.86 -21.87
C HIS A 60 16.16 11.19 -20.90
N ILE A 61 16.02 12.32 -20.20
CA ILE A 61 16.92 12.71 -19.11
C ILE A 61 16.14 13.01 -17.83
N CYS A 62 16.66 12.53 -16.70
CA CYS A 62 16.16 12.80 -15.36
C CYS A 62 17.30 13.36 -14.52
N LEU A 63 17.23 14.65 -14.17
CA LEU A 63 18.20 15.33 -13.33
C LEU A 63 17.62 15.51 -11.92
N ARG A 64 18.41 15.18 -10.91
CA ARG A 64 18.02 15.26 -9.50
C ARG A 64 19.03 16.06 -8.71
N ARG A 65 18.56 16.71 -7.63
CA ARG A 65 19.35 17.54 -6.71
C ARG A 65 20.01 18.73 -7.41
N LEU A 66 19.25 19.36 -8.30
CA LEU A 66 19.67 20.53 -9.05
C LEU A 66 19.94 21.72 -8.12
N GLY A 67 21.08 22.38 -8.30
CA GLY A 67 21.45 23.61 -7.60
C GLY A 67 20.82 24.87 -8.21
N HIS A 68 20.80 25.97 -7.45
CA HIS A 68 20.16 27.26 -7.74
C HIS A 68 20.51 27.98 -9.06
N ARG A 69 21.49 27.50 -9.84
CA ARG A 69 22.01 28.16 -11.07
C ARG A 69 22.17 27.22 -12.27
N ALA A 70 21.48 26.09 -12.28
CA ALA A 70 21.48 25.18 -13.41
C ALA A 70 21.12 25.88 -14.74
N ASP A 71 22.02 25.81 -15.73
CA ASP A 71 21.74 26.15 -17.12
C ASP A 71 21.27 24.89 -17.87
N PHE A 72 20.07 24.94 -18.44
CA PHE A 72 19.47 23.83 -19.18
C PHE A 72 19.67 23.92 -20.69
N SER A 73 20.51 24.84 -21.19
CA SER A 73 20.84 24.98 -22.61
C SER A 73 21.32 23.67 -23.25
N ALA A 74 22.08 22.86 -22.50
CA ALA A 74 22.52 21.54 -22.95
C ALA A 74 21.37 20.54 -23.21
N LEU A 75 20.21 20.73 -22.57
CA LEU A 75 19.06 19.82 -22.68
C LEU A 75 18.16 20.15 -23.88
N ALA A 76 18.45 21.22 -24.62
CA ALA A 76 17.66 21.63 -25.77
C ALA A 76 17.52 20.49 -26.80
N GLY A 77 16.28 20.28 -27.27
CA GLY A 77 15.96 19.23 -28.24
C GLY A 77 15.76 17.82 -27.67
N ILE A 78 16.00 17.60 -26.37
CA ILE A 78 15.67 16.32 -25.72
C ILE A 78 14.14 16.23 -25.55
N PRO A 79 13.46 15.17 -26.03
CA PRO A 79 12.00 15.15 -26.05
C PRO A 79 11.36 14.88 -24.69
N CYS A 80 12.09 14.28 -23.73
CA CYS A 80 11.59 13.98 -22.39
C CYS A 80 12.59 14.43 -21.33
N VAL A 81 12.16 15.35 -20.46
CA VAL A 81 13.00 15.95 -19.42
C VAL A 81 12.28 15.89 -18.07
N GLU A 82 12.94 15.32 -17.07
CA GLU A 82 12.51 15.36 -15.67
C GLU A 82 13.54 16.14 -14.84
N LEU A 83 13.08 17.16 -14.11
CA LEU A 83 13.90 17.98 -13.23
C LEU A 83 13.40 17.85 -11.79
N ALA A 84 14.30 17.58 -10.87
CA ALA A 84 14.00 17.52 -9.43
C ALA A 84 15.04 18.29 -8.63
N SER A 85 14.56 19.14 -7.73
CA SER A 85 15.38 19.84 -6.74
C SER A 85 15.02 19.34 -5.33
N ASP A 86 15.99 19.37 -4.43
CA ASP A 86 15.74 19.15 -3.00
C ASP A 86 15.34 20.46 -2.31
N ASP A 87 15.69 21.62 -2.90
CA ASP A 87 15.37 22.95 -2.39
C ASP A 87 14.32 23.63 -3.28
N ALA A 88 13.17 23.93 -2.67
CA ALA A 88 12.05 24.61 -3.31
C ALA A 88 12.29 26.12 -3.53
N ALA A 89 13.37 26.69 -3.01
CA ALA A 89 13.78 28.06 -3.28
C ALA A 89 14.46 28.21 -4.65
N ASN A 90 14.96 27.12 -5.23
CA ASN A 90 15.68 27.14 -6.50
C ASN A 90 14.75 27.49 -7.66
N SER A 91 15.10 28.55 -8.39
CA SER A 91 14.42 29.02 -9.59
C SER A 91 15.17 28.57 -10.85
N PHE A 92 14.49 27.92 -11.78
CA PHE A 92 15.04 27.42 -13.04
C PHE A 92 14.47 28.14 -14.25
N ASP A 93 15.32 28.58 -15.18
CA ASP A 93 14.86 29.09 -16.48
C ASP A 93 14.55 27.91 -17.41
N LEU A 94 13.27 27.74 -17.77
CA LEU A 94 12.85 26.66 -18.65
C LEU A 94 12.95 27.01 -20.15
N ALA A 95 13.23 28.27 -20.52
CA ALA A 95 13.25 28.68 -21.93
C ALA A 95 14.07 27.77 -22.87
N PRO A 96 15.23 27.22 -22.46
CA PRO A 96 16.00 26.31 -23.32
C PRO A 96 15.32 24.97 -23.64
N LEU A 97 14.27 24.62 -22.90
CA LEU A 97 13.51 23.37 -23.04
C LEU A 97 12.32 23.50 -24.01
N GLU A 98 12.29 24.56 -24.83
CA GLU A 98 11.28 24.71 -25.87
C GLU A 98 11.23 23.47 -26.79
N GLY A 99 10.02 22.96 -27.04
CA GLY A 99 9.79 21.77 -27.86
C GLY A 99 9.85 20.42 -27.12
N VAL A 100 10.09 20.41 -25.81
CA VAL A 100 9.94 19.20 -24.98
C VAL A 100 8.53 18.64 -25.09
N LYS A 101 8.40 17.33 -25.30
CA LYS A 101 7.11 16.63 -25.40
C LYS A 101 6.60 16.18 -24.04
N HIS A 102 7.50 15.71 -23.17
CA HIS A 102 7.17 15.31 -21.80
C HIS A 102 8.08 16.06 -20.83
N LEU A 103 7.46 16.92 -20.02
CA LEU A 103 8.11 17.66 -18.97
C LEU A 103 7.63 17.16 -17.61
N ALA A 104 8.56 16.82 -16.72
CA ALA A 104 8.27 16.59 -15.32
C ALA A 104 9.10 17.51 -14.43
N LEU A 105 8.46 18.15 -13.45
CA LEU A 105 9.09 19.10 -12.55
C LEU A 105 8.76 18.72 -11.11
N ARG A 106 9.77 18.68 -10.24
CA ARG A 106 9.60 18.26 -8.84
C ARG A 106 10.31 19.19 -7.86
N ASN A 107 9.53 19.82 -6.98
CA ASN A 107 9.97 20.75 -5.93
C ASN A 107 10.85 21.88 -6.49
N THR A 108 10.42 22.46 -7.60
CA THR A 108 11.18 23.47 -8.34
C THR A 108 10.37 24.75 -8.49
N ARG A 109 10.98 25.92 -8.31
CA ARG A 109 10.45 27.16 -8.87
C ARG A 109 10.96 27.31 -10.29
N VAL A 110 10.15 27.90 -11.15
CA VAL A 110 10.48 28.01 -12.57
C VAL A 110 10.19 29.43 -13.03
N LEU A 111 11.06 29.93 -13.91
CA LEU A 111 10.98 31.23 -14.56
C LEU A 111 10.84 30.99 -16.06
N GLY A 112 10.13 31.88 -16.77
CA GLY A 112 9.89 31.72 -18.21
C GLY A 112 9.11 30.44 -18.53
N GLU A 113 8.28 29.96 -17.61
CA GLU A 113 7.69 28.62 -17.63
C GLU A 113 6.56 28.44 -18.66
N GLU A 114 5.82 29.52 -18.94
CA GLU A 114 4.59 29.47 -19.75
C GLU A 114 4.78 28.81 -21.12
N PRO A 115 5.71 29.23 -22.01
CA PRO A 115 5.79 28.67 -23.35
C PRO A 115 6.09 27.17 -23.33
N VAL A 116 6.96 26.71 -22.43
CA VAL A 116 7.38 25.30 -22.37
C VAL A 116 6.29 24.42 -21.74
N ILE A 117 5.73 24.86 -20.61
CA ILE A 117 4.64 24.14 -19.94
C ILE A 117 3.42 24.04 -20.88
N LEU A 118 3.07 25.13 -21.57
CA LEU A 118 1.93 25.15 -22.49
C LEU A 118 2.14 24.30 -23.74
N ALA A 119 3.38 24.18 -24.23
CA ALA A 119 3.69 23.39 -25.43
C ALA A 119 3.85 21.89 -25.18
N ALA A 120 4.17 21.48 -23.93
CA ALA A 120 4.37 20.09 -23.59
C ALA A 120 3.10 19.25 -23.80
N GLN A 121 3.25 18.05 -24.35
CA GLN A 121 2.14 17.11 -24.55
C GLN A 121 1.81 16.37 -23.26
N ARG A 122 2.82 16.07 -22.44
CA ARG A 122 2.68 15.44 -21.14
C ARG A 122 3.35 16.28 -20.06
N LEU A 123 2.61 16.51 -18.97
CA LEU A 123 3.05 17.30 -17.83
C LEU A 123 2.90 16.48 -16.54
N ASP A 124 3.99 16.31 -15.81
CA ASP A 124 4.00 15.72 -14.47
C ASP A 124 4.61 16.72 -13.47
N LEU A 125 3.76 17.51 -12.81
CA LEU A 125 4.17 18.59 -11.91
C LEU A 125 4.02 18.18 -10.45
N THR A 126 5.06 18.38 -9.64
CA THR A 126 5.02 18.11 -8.20
C THR A 126 5.71 19.21 -7.40
N GLY A 127 5.07 19.82 -6.41
CA GLY A 127 5.74 20.85 -5.61
C GLY A 127 6.12 22.11 -6.41
N VAL A 128 5.37 22.42 -7.46
CA VAL A 128 5.62 23.56 -8.37
C VAL A 128 4.51 24.60 -8.20
N ASN A 129 4.82 25.86 -8.49
CA ASN A 129 3.81 26.92 -8.67
C ASN A 129 3.32 26.88 -10.11
N LEU A 130 2.03 26.63 -10.31
CA LEU A 130 1.41 26.71 -11.63
C LEU A 130 0.60 28.01 -11.71
N GLU A 131 1.03 28.94 -12.55
CA GLU A 131 0.28 30.19 -12.79
C GLU A 131 -0.70 30.06 -13.98
N ALA A 132 -0.36 29.22 -14.96
CA ALA A 132 -1.16 29.02 -16.15
C ALA A 132 -2.54 28.40 -15.85
N ALA A 133 -3.61 29.16 -16.12
CA ALA A 133 -4.99 28.70 -15.96
C ALA A 133 -5.45 27.72 -17.06
N LYS A 134 -4.64 27.48 -18.09
CA LYS A 134 -4.98 26.63 -19.24
C LYS A 134 -3.77 25.81 -19.64
N LEU A 135 -3.93 24.50 -19.85
CA LEU A 135 -2.87 23.60 -20.32
C LEU A 135 -3.35 22.84 -21.57
N HIS A 136 -2.49 22.77 -22.59
CA HIS A 136 -2.81 22.10 -23.86
C HIS A 136 -2.32 20.65 -23.94
N ALA A 137 -1.71 20.15 -22.87
CA ALA A 137 -1.24 18.78 -22.72
C ALA A 137 -2.38 17.76 -22.85
N ASN A 138 -2.05 16.59 -23.42
CA ASN A 138 -2.96 15.45 -23.51
C ASN A 138 -2.95 14.61 -22.22
N ARG A 139 -1.88 14.70 -21.43
CA ARG A 139 -1.71 14.02 -20.15
C ARG A 139 -1.20 15.02 -19.11
N VAL A 140 -1.95 15.19 -18.03
CA VAL A 140 -1.61 16.13 -16.96
C VAL A 140 -1.69 15.41 -15.61
N GLN A 141 -0.61 15.45 -14.86
CA GLN A 141 -0.53 14.99 -13.49
C GLN A 141 -0.03 16.12 -12.59
N LEU A 142 -0.83 16.50 -11.59
CA LEU A 142 -0.52 17.53 -10.60
C LEU A 142 -0.50 16.91 -9.21
N CYS A 143 0.57 17.12 -8.45
CA CYS A 143 0.72 16.54 -7.12
C CYS A 143 1.40 17.54 -6.19
N ARG A 144 0.91 17.68 -4.96
CA ARG A 144 1.48 18.53 -3.89
C ARG A 144 1.91 19.89 -4.41
N MET A 145 1.02 20.58 -5.12
CA MET A 145 1.37 21.83 -5.80
C MET A 145 1.59 22.92 -4.76
N ALA A 146 2.61 23.75 -4.97
CA ALA A 146 2.90 24.87 -4.07
C ALA A 146 1.86 25.99 -4.27
N ALA A 147 1.50 26.25 -5.51
CA ALA A 147 0.37 27.09 -5.91
C ALA A 147 -0.25 26.55 -7.21
N ALA A 148 -1.55 26.74 -7.41
CA ALA A 148 -2.24 26.40 -8.64
C ALA A 148 -3.43 27.36 -8.85
N PRO A 149 -3.88 27.58 -10.10
CA PRO A 149 -5.08 28.36 -10.35
C PRO A 149 -6.31 27.67 -9.73
N GLU A 150 -7.28 28.46 -9.29
CA GLU A 150 -8.53 27.91 -8.77
C GLU A 150 -9.31 27.11 -9.84
N LEU A 151 -9.31 27.62 -11.07
CA LEU A 151 -9.93 26.99 -12.25
C LEU A 151 -8.85 26.65 -13.28
N LEU A 152 -8.74 25.38 -13.64
CA LEU A 152 -7.79 24.89 -14.63
C LEU A 152 -8.50 24.32 -15.87
N HIS A 153 -8.16 24.87 -17.04
CA HIS A 153 -8.74 24.49 -18.32
C HIS A 153 -7.85 23.49 -19.07
N LEU A 154 -8.40 22.30 -19.37
CA LEU A 154 -7.68 21.18 -19.99
C LEU A 154 -8.36 20.71 -21.30
N PRO A 155 -8.42 21.55 -22.35
CA PRO A 155 -9.24 21.29 -23.54
C PRO A 155 -8.81 20.09 -24.40
N ASN A 156 -7.58 19.59 -24.24
CA ASN A 156 -7.03 18.47 -25.02
C ASN A 156 -6.72 17.23 -24.17
N ALA A 157 -6.97 17.28 -22.86
CA ALA A 157 -6.52 16.26 -21.94
C ALA A 157 -7.37 14.98 -22.04
N THR A 158 -6.72 13.86 -22.33
CA THR A 158 -7.33 12.52 -22.29
C THR A 158 -7.08 11.84 -20.95
N HIS A 159 -5.97 12.18 -20.28
CA HIS A 159 -5.63 11.68 -18.94
C HIS A 159 -5.39 12.86 -18.00
N ILE A 160 -6.14 12.89 -16.91
CA ILE A 160 -6.07 13.96 -15.91
C ILE A 160 -5.89 13.30 -14.55
N GLU A 161 -4.81 13.62 -13.86
CA GLU A 161 -4.52 13.13 -12.51
C GLU A 161 -4.27 14.30 -11.56
N LEU A 162 -5.25 14.59 -10.72
CA LEU A 162 -5.17 15.55 -9.63
C LEU A 162 -4.93 14.80 -8.33
N LEU A 163 -3.71 14.87 -7.82
CA LEU A 163 -3.28 14.08 -6.66
C LEU A 163 -3.20 14.96 -5.41
N GLU A 164 -2.63 14.40 -4.34
CA GLU A 164 -2.54 14.98 -3.00
C GLU A 164 -2.22 16.48 -3.06
N ASP A 165 -3.02 17.32 -2.42
CA ASP A 165 -2.75 18.76 -2.31
C ASP A 165 -2.43 19.49 -3.64
N CYS A 166 -3.16 19.18 -4.73
CA CYS A 166 -2.94 19.85 -6.02
C CYS A 166 -3.37 21.33 -6.07
N LYS A 167 -4.05 21.84 -5.04
CA LYS A 167 -4.59 23.21 -4.89
C LYS A 167 -5.64 23.66 -5.92
N VAL A 168 -5.83 22.94 -7.03
CA VAL A 168 -6.87 23.22 -8.02
C VAL A 168 -8.25 22.91 -7.44
N LYS A 169 -9.19 23.85 -7.53
CA LYS A 169 -10.56 23.68 -7.00
C LYS A 169 -11.55 23.19 -8.06
N ARG A 170 -11.36 23.61 -9.31
CA ARG A 170 -12.27 23.35 -10.43
C ARG A 170 -11.48 23.05 -11.69
N ILE A 171 -11.99 22.13 -12.50
CA ILE A 171 -11.41 21.79 -13.80
C ILE A 171 -12.46 21.77 -14.90
N THR A 172 -12.08 22.21 -16.10
CA THR A 172 -12.84 21.94 -17.32
C THR A 172 -12.06 20.96 -18.17
N CYS A 173 -12.68 19.83 -18.52
CA CYS A 173 -12.08 18.80 -19.36
C CYS A 173 -12.83 18.66 -20.70
N PRO A 174 -12.31 17.89 -21.65
CA PRO A 174 -13.02 17.57 -22.88
C PRO A 174 -14.25 16.70 -22.59
N LEU A 175 -15.13 16.58 -23.59
CA LEU A 175 -16.34 15.76 -23.49
C LEU A 175 -16.02 14.27 -23.29
N HIS A 176 -14.92 13.79 -23.87
CA HIS A 176 -14.48 12.40 -23.80
C HIS A 176 -13.09 12.34 -23.19
N ILE A 177 -12.97 11.61 -22.08
CA ILE A 177 -11.71 11.40 -21.37
C ILE A 177 -11.44 9.90 -21.23
N GLU A 178 -10.18 9.48 -21.32
CA GLU A 178 -9.83 8.08 -21.09
C GLU A 178 -9.71 7.82 -19.58
N ARG A 179 -9.12 8.76 -18.85
CA ARG A 179 -8.83 8.59 -17.42
C ARG A 179 -8.92 9.89 -16.64
N LEU A 180 -9.71 9.87 -15.57
CA LEU A 180 -9.76 10.90 -14.55
C LEU A 180 -9.37 10.32 -13.20
N VAL A 181 -8.38 10.91 -12.53
CA VAL A 181 -7.98 10.56 -11.17
C VAL A 181 -8.03 11.82 -10.33
N ILE A 182 -8.79 11.79 -9.23
CA ILE A 182 -8.84 12.85 -8.23
C ILE A 182 -8.60 12.21 -6.86
N ARG A 183 -7.47 12.53 -6.22
CA ARG A 183 -7.05 11.96 -4.93
C ARG A 183 -6.64 13.05 -3.95
N HIS A 184 -7.44 13.21 -2.91
CA HIS A 184 -7.22 14.11 -1.78
C HIS A 184 -7.43 13.35 -0.45
N PRO A 185 -6.53 12.41 -0.10
CA PRO A 185 -6.68 11.61 1.11
C PRO A 185 -6.50 12.43 2.41
N ASN A 186 -5.79 13.56 2.35
CA ASN A 186 -5.36 14.33 3.52
C ASN A 186 -6.06 15.69 3.65
N THR A 187 -7.21 15.91 3.00
CA THR A 187 -7.96 17.15 3.24
C THR A 187 -8.40 17.18 4.70
N HIS A 188 -7.75 18.04 5.50
CA HIS A 188 -8.19 18.36 6.86
C HIS A 188 -9.70 18.63 6.84
N ALA A 189 -10.41 18.15 7.87
CA ALA A 189 -11.85 18.34 8.01
C ALA A 189 -12.19 19.83 7.82
N GLY A 190 -12.77 20.18 6.67
CA GLY A 190 -13.09 21.57 6.31
C GLY A 190 -12.63 22.02 4.91
N ALA A 191 -11.68 21.34 4.28
CA ALA A 191 -11.35 21.65 2.88
C ALA A 191 -12.45 21.13 1.94
N ALA A 192 -13.04 22.04 1.16
CA ALA A 192 -14.06 21.67 0.18
C ALA A 192 -13.46 20.74 -0.89
N PRO A 193 -14.12 19.62 -1.23
CA PRO A 193 -13.64 18.73 -2.28
C PRO A 193 -13.62 19.44 -3.62
N VAL A 194 -12.71 19.02 -4.51
CA VAL A 194 -12.68 19.47 -5.91
C VAL A 194 -14.03 19.22 -6.56
N GLU A 195 -14.57 20.23 -7.24
CA GLU A 195 -15.81 20.07 -7.99
C GLU A 195 -15.59 19.04 -9.10
N LEU A 196 -16.48 18.04 -9.17
CA LEU A 196 -16.42 17.02 -10.22
C LEU A 196 -16.60 17.69 -11.60
N PRO A 197 -15.66 17.47 -12.55
CA PRO A 197 -15.81 18.05 -13.88
C PRO A 197 -17.05 17.53 -14.61
N GLN A 198 -17.55 18.35 -15.52
CA GLN A 198 -18.53 17.92 -16.50
C GLN A 198 -17.82 17.32 -17.72
N PHE A 199 -18.19 16.09 -18.06
CA PHE A 199 -17.81 15.36 -19.27
C PHE A 199 -19.01 14.51 -19.74
N GLU A 200 -19.00 14.02 -20.98
CA GLU A 200 -20.02 13.12 -21.52
C GLU A 200 -19.67 11.65 -21.24
N HIS A 201 -18.39 11.28 -21.41
CA HIS A 201 -17.93 9.91 -21.20
C HIS A 201 -16.50 9.82 -20.68
N ALA A 202 -16.25 8.87 -19.78
CA ALA A 202 -14.95 8.53 -19.24
C ALA A 202 -14.68 7.01 -19.25
N GLY A 203 -13.52 6.59 -19.76
CA GLY A 203 -13.11 5.19 -19.69
C GLY A 203 -12.88 4.72 -18.25
N THR A 204 -12.23 5.54 -17.42
CA THR A 204 -12.03 5.24 -16.00
C THR A 204 -12.04 6.51 -15.15
N VAL A 205 -12.76 6.47 -14.04
CA VAL A 205 -12.78 7.54 -13.03
C VAL A 205 -12.35 6.98 -11.68
N VAL A 206 -11.32 7.56 -11.08
CA VAL A 206 -10.78 7.18 -9.77
C VAL A 206 -10.92 8.35 -8.82
N LEU A 207 -11.68 8.18 -7.74
CA LEU A 207 -11.94 9.22 -6.75
C LEU A 207 -11.50 8.75 -5.36
N ASP A 208 -10.73 9.58 -4.66
CA ASP A 208 -10.40 9.41 -3.25
C ASP A 208 -10.46 10.77 -2.56
N PHE A 209 -11.39 10.98 -1.62
CA PHE A 209 -11.59 12.28 -0.98
C PHE A 209 -11.31 12.31 0.52
N GLY A 210 -10.68 11.26 1.07
CA GLY A 210 -10.21 11.26 2.47
C GLY A 210 -11.29 11.45 3.56
N GLY A 211 -12.58 11.54 3.20
CA GLY A 211 -13.67 11.85 4.12
C GLY A 211 -14.89 12.50 3.45
N ALA A 212 -14.70 13.31 2.39
CA ALA A 212 -15.84 13.92 1.71
C ALA A 212 -16.68 12.86 0.97
N LYS A 213 -18.00 12.91 1.15
CA LYS A 213 -18.94 11.92 0.61
C LYS A 213 -19.66 12.47 -0.61
N LEU A 214 -19.73 11.66 -1.65
CA LEU A 214 -20.52 11.94 -2.83
C LEU A 214 -21.99 11.64 -2.55
N THR A 215 -22.86 12.48 -3.08
CA THR A 215 -24.30 12.25 -3.04
C THR A 215 -24.69 11.13 -4.01
N ARG A 216 -25.82 10.47 -3.74
CA ARG A 216 -26.41 9.46 -4.63
C ARG A 216 -26.56 9.97 -6.06
N ALA A 217 -27.06 11.20 -6.26
CA ALA A 217 -27.22 11.79 -7.58
C ALA A 217 -25.88 11.95 -8.34
N GLN A 218 -24.81 12.34 -7.64
CA GLN A 218 -23.47 12.43 -8.24
C GLN A 218 -22.94 11.06 -8.63
N LEU A 219 -23.12 10.04 -7.78
CA LEU A 219 -22.69 8.67 -8.06
C LEU A 219 -23.43 8.09 -9.27
N THR A 220 -24.75 8.27 -9.36
CA THR A 220 -25.56 7.87 -10.52
C THR A 220 -25.10 8.58 -11.79
N SER A 221 -24.88 9.90 -11.73
CA SER A 221 -24.40 10.69 -12.86
C SER A 221 -23.01 10.25 -13.33
N LEU A 222 -22.09 9.92 -12.42
CA LEU A 222 -20.78 9.38 -12.77
C LEU A 222 -20.88 7.99 -13.39
N GLY A 223 -21.73 7.13 -12.83
CA GLY A 223 -21.98 5.77 -13.34
C GLY A 223 -22.54 5.77 -14.75
N ALA A 224 -23.49 6.67 -15.05
CA ALA A 224 -24.07 6.79 -16.40
C ALA A 224 -23.06 7.27 -17.47
N ARG A 225 -21.94 7.84 -17.06
CA ARG A 225 -20.94 8.46 -17.93
C ARG A 225 -19.58 7.76 -17.88
N SER A 226 -19.46 6.63 -17.21
CA SER A 226 -18.17 5.95 -17.05
C SER A 226 -18.27 4.44 -17.22
N ASP A 227 -17.25 3.82 -17.81
CA ASP A 227 -17.19 2.36 -17.91
C ASP A 227 -16.70 1.73 -16.59
N HIS A 228 -15.76 2.40 -15.94
CA HIS A 228 -15.10 1.94 -14.72
C HIS A 228 -15.02 3.06 -13.67
N LEU A 229 -15.60 2.81 -12.49
CA LEU A 229 -15.50 3.68 -11.33
C LEU A 229 -14.68 3.02 -10.22
N VAL A 230 -13.69 3.75 -9.69
CA VAL A 230 -12.93 3.36 -8.49
C VAL A 230 -13.17 4.41 -7.42
N LEU A 231 -13.87 4.02 -6.36
CA LEU A 231 -14.38 4.90 -5.33
C LEU A 231 -13.72 4.56 -3.99
N CYS A 232 -12.79 5.39 -3.54
CA CYS A 232 -12.07 5.24 -2.28
C CYS A 232 -12.55 6.27 -1.27
N ASN A 233 -13.07 5.83 -0.13
CA ASN A 233 -13.50 6.68 0.99
C ASN A 233 -14.54 7.78 0.64
N CYS A 234 -15.09 7.78 -0.58
CA CYS A 234 -16.00 8.81 -1.08
C CYS A 234 -17.47 8.37 -1.13
N VAL A 235 -17.75 7.11 -0.82
CA VAL A 235 -19.13 6.58 -0.67
C VAL A 235 -19.47 6.56 0.82
N ASN A 236 -20.66 7.06 1.16
CA ASN A 236 -21.14 7.00 2.54
C ASN A 236 -21.71 5.61 2.83
N ASN A 237 -22.76 5.25 2.08
CA ASN A 237 -23.45 3.98 2.21
C ASN A 237 -23.49 3.25 0.85
N ILE A 238 -23.37 1.93 0.85
CA ILE A 238 -23.43 1.13 -0.37
C ILE A 238 -24.76 1.28 -1.15
N ARG A 239 -25.87 1.57 -0.46
CA ARG A 239 -27.18 1.85 -1.07
C ARG A 239 -27.17 3.06 -2.00
N ASP A 240 -26.22 3.97 -1.84
CA ASP A 240 -26.09 5.15 -2.70
C ASP A 240 -25.66 4.75 -4.14
N LEU A 241 -25.25 3.50 -4.36
CA LEU A 241 -24.89 2.94 -5.66
C LEU A 241 -26.03 2.17 -6.35
N CYS A 242 -27.22 2.06 -5.74
CA CYS A 242 -28.33 1.27 -6.31
C CYS A 242 -28.81 1.76 -7.68
N ASP A 243 -28.63 3.05 -7.98
CA ASP A 243 -29.03 3.64 -9.26
C ASP A 243 -27.91 3.62 -10.31
N VAL A 244 -26.71 3.17 -9.93
CA VAL A 244 -25.59 3.04 -10.89
C VAL A 244 -25.89 1.84 -11.81
N PRO A 245 -25.82 2.01 -13.15
CA PRO A 245 -26.16 0.94 -14.06
C PRO A 245 -25.35 -0.35 -13.81
N PRO A 246 -25.97 -1.54 -13.88
CA PRO A 246 -25.33 -2.80 -13.47
C PRO A 246 -24.18 -3.26 -14.39
N HIS A 247 -24.06 -2.67 -15.58
CA HIS A 247 -22.98 -2.96 -16.52
C HIS A 247 -21.69 -2.20 -16.22
N VAL A 248 -21.75 -1.14 -15.41
CA VAL A 248 -20.58 -0.36 -15.00
C VAL A 248 -19.74 -1.21 -14.04
N TYR A 249 -18.42 -1.22 -14.23
CA TYR A 249 -17.51 -1.87 -13.29
C TYR A 249 -17.22 -0.92 -12.13
N VAL A 250 -17.68 -1.23 -10.92
CA VAL A 250 -17.46 -0.39 -9.74
C VAL A 250 -16.56 -1.09 -8.72
N CYS A 251 -15.46 -0.44 -8.36
CA CYS A 251 -14.62 -0.77 -7.21
C CYS A 251 -14.92 0.18 -6.06
N VAL A 252 -15.20 -0.35 -4.88
CA VAL A 252 -15.51 0.47 -3.70
C VAL A 252 -14.58 0.12 -2.56
N ALA A 253 -13.98 1.13 -1.93
CA ALA A 253 -13.21 0.99 -0.70
C ALA A 253 -13.69 1.98 0.37
N GLY A 254 -13.88 1.50 1.60
CA GLY A 254 -14.21 2.35 2.75
C GLY A 254 -15.68 2.81 2.84
N ALA A 255 -16.59 2.13 2.15
CA ALA A 255 -18.04 2.38 2.27
C ALA A 255 -18.64 1.61 3.45
N HIS A 256 -19.73 2.14 4.03
CA HIS A 256 -20.54 1.40 4.99
C HIS A 256 -21.50 0.44 4.27
N VAL A 257 -21.54 -0.83 4.72
CA VAL A 257 -22.38 -1.89 4.17
C VAL A 257 -23.45 -2.27 5.19
N ASP A 258 -24.67 -1.77 5.01
CA ASP A 258 -25.86 -2.07 5.83
C ASP A 258 -27.01 -2.69 5.00
N ALA A 259 -26.73 -3.03 3.75
CA ALA A 259 -27.69 -3.54 2.78
C ALA A 259 -26.98 -4.39 1.72
N GLU A 260 -27.77 -5.09 0.92
CA GLU A 260 -27.25 -5.84 -0.23
C GLU A 260 -26.49 -4.93 -1.20
N VAL A 261 -25.30 -5.39 -1.58
CA VAL A 261 -24.40 -4.67 -2.48
C VAL A 261 -24.97 -4.71 -3.90
N PRO A 262 -25.14 -3.55 -4.57
CA PRO A 262 -25.63 -3.50 -5.94
C PRO A 262 -24.75 -4.28 -6.93
N LEU A 263 -25.38 -4.85 -7.97
CA LEU A 263 -24.69 -5.68 -8.96
C LEU A 263 -23.61 -4.97 -9.78
N CYS A 264 -23.60 -3.64 -9.83
CA CYS A 264 -22.54 -2.85 -10.46
C CYS A 264 -21.20 -2.98 -9.70
N VAL A 265 -21.21 -3.29 -8.41
CA VAL A 265 -20.01 -3.42 -7.59
C VAL A 265 -19.35 -4.77 -7.84
N LYS A 266 -18.15 -4.74 -8.44
CA LYS A 266 -17.36 -5.94 -8.75
C LYS A 266 -16.25 -6.16 -7.71
N GLU A 267 -15.75 -5.08 -7.12
CA GLU A 267 -14.73 -5.14 -6.07
C GLU A 267 -15.17 -4.34 -4.85
N LEU A 268 -15.09 -4.94 -3.67
CA LEU A 268 -15.46 -4.30 -2.41
C LEU A 268 -14.38 -4.51 -1.35
N LYS A 269 -13.90 -3.39 -0.80
CA LYS A 269 -13.08 -3.34 0.42
C LYS A 269 -13.85 -2.62 1.52
N ALA A 270 -14.35 -3.37 2.50
CA ALA A 270 -15.20 -2.83 3.54
C ALA A 270 -14.71 -3.19 4.95
N SER A 271 -14.97 -2.29 5.90
CA SER A 271 -14.80 -2.58 7.32
C SER A 271 -16.10 -3.10 7.91
N ILE A 272 -16.03 -4.22 8.63
CA ILE A 272 -17.18 -4.84 9.29
C ILE A 272 -17.59 -3.98 10.49
N LYS A 273 -18.89 -3.70 10.61
CA LYS A 273 -19.52 -3.06 11.78
C LYS A 273 -20.56 -4.01 12.38
N SER A 274 -21.07 -3.70 13.57
CA SER A 274 -21.99 -4.56 14.32
C SER A 274 -23.27 -4.97 13.58
N SER A 275 -23.70 -4.19 12.58
CA SER A 275 -24.87 -4.45 11.74
C SER A 275 -24.59 -5.27 10.48
N PHE A 276 -23.34 -5.66 10.22
CA PHE A 276 -22.94 -6.35 8.99
C PHE A 276 -23.53 -7.76 8.90
N ARG A 277 -23.94 -8.16 7.69
CA ARG A 277 -24.38 -9.52 7.37
C ARG A 277 -23.65 -10.01 6.13
N ALA A 278 -23.19 -11.27 6.13
CA ALA A 278 -22.50 -11.84 4.98
C ALA A 278 -23.41 -11.90 3.73
N SER A 279 -24.72 -12.04 3.91
CA SER A 279 -25.69 -12.02 2.79
C SER A 279 -25.65 -10.72 1.98
N PHE A 280 -25.21 -9.61 2.58
CA PHE A 280 -25.11 -8.32 1.89
C PHE A 280 -24.06 -8.31 0.78
N VAL A 281 -23.00 -9.11 0.91
CA VAL A 281 -21.83 -9.05 0.01
C VAL A 281 -21.75 -10.24 -0.94
N ARG A 282 -22.74 -11.14 -0.91
CA ARG A 282 -22.76 -12.40 -1.67
C ARG A 282 -22.53 -12.23 -3.18
N THR A 283 -22.99 -11.12 -3.75
CA THR A 283 -22.93 -10.84 -5.20
C THR A 283 -21.57 -10.33 -5.68
N VAL A 284 -20.66 -9.98 -4.76
CA VAL A 284 -19.39 -9.31 -5.10
C VAL A 284 -18.31 -10.32 -5.43
N PRO A 285 -17.76 -10.40 -6.65
CA PRO A 285 -16.76 -11.41 -6.99
C PRO A 285 -15.41 -11.22 -6.27
N TYR A 286 -14.98 -9.98 -6.03
CA TYR A 286 -13.74 -9.66 -5.34
C TYR A 286 -14.01 -8.94 -4.02
N LEU A 287 -13.91 -9.66 -2.90
CA LEU A 287 -14.32 -9.20 -1.59
C LEU A 287 -13.12 -9.13 -0.63
N MET A 288 -12.94 -7.97 -0.01
CA MET A 288 -12.00 -7.74 1.08
C MET A 288 -12.75 -7.18 2.29
N LEU A 289 -12.79 -7.94 3.38
CA LEU A 289 -13.39 -7.52 4.63
C LEU A 289 -12.31 -7.35 5.71
N SER A 290 -12.43 -6.27 6.48
CA SER A 290 -11.59 -6.01 7.64
C SER A 290 -12.46 -5.80 8.86
N GLY A 291 -12.25 -6.58 9.92
CA GLY A 291 -13.00 -6.48 11.17
C GLY A 291 -12.15 -5.99 12.34
N GLN A 292 -12.70 -6.15 13.53
CA GLN A 292 -11.97 -6.10 14.80
C GLN A 292 -12.16 -7.45 15.51
N ARG A 293 -11.11 -7.94 16.17
CA ARG A 293 -11.13 -9.26 16.84
C ARG A 293 -12.18 -9.38 17.95
N THR A 294 -12.59 -8.27 18.54
CA THR A 294 -13.60 -8.22 19.60
C THR A 294 -15.04 -8.26 19.10
N MET A 295 -15.26 -8.29 17.77
CA MET A 295 -16.59 -8.31 17.20
C MET A 295 -17.24 -9.68 17.29
N LYS A 296 -18.58 -9.69 17.31
CA LYS A 296 -19.36 -10.93 17.16
C LYS A 296 -19.06 -11.56 15.80
N ALA A 297 -19.13 -12.90 15.77
CA ALA A 297 -19.00 -13.68 14.54
C ALA A 297 -19.94 -13.16 13.45
N ILE A 298 -19.45 -13.09 12.22
CA ILE A 298 -20.23 -12.68 11.06
C ILE A 298 -21.40 -13.65 10.91
N PRO A 299 -22.66 -13.18 10.94
CA PRO A 299 -23.80 -14.06 10.73
C PRO A 299 -23.82 -14.56 9.28
N ASP A 300 -24.30 -15.80 9.11
CA ASP A 300 -24.47 -16.48 7.82
C ASP A 300 -23.20 -16.57 6.96
N THR A 301 -22.07 -16.96 7.57
CA THR A 301 -20.74 -17.12 6.94
C THR A 301 -20.75 -17.89 5.63
N ASN A 302 -21.69 -18.80 5.42
CA ASN A 302 -21.87 -19.52 4.16
C ASN A 302 -22.06 -18.57 2.95
N ASN A 303 -22.58 -17.36 3.15
CA ASN A 303 -22.70 -16.34 2.09
C ASN A 303 -21.36 -15.70 1.66
N LEU A 304 -20.25 -16.02 2.35
CA LEU A 304 -18.88 -15.69 1.96
C LEU A 304 -18.26 -16.77 1.06
N SER A 305 -19.06 -17.73 0.59
CA SER A 305 -18.63 -18.75 -0.38
C SER A 305 -18.81 -18.25 -1.82
N ASP A 306 -18.25 -18.98 -2.78
CA ASP A 306 -18.41 -18.76 -4.23
C ASP A 306 -17.77 -17.46 -4.78
N HIS A 307 -16.92 -16.78 -4.00
CA HIS A 307 -16.19 -15.60 -4.46
C HIS A 307 -14.98 -15.96 -5.34
N VAL A 308 -14.69 -15.15 -6.36
CA VAL A 308 -13.44 -15.28 -7.14
C VAL A 308 -12.24 -14.96 -6.24
N PHE A 309 -12.37 -13.93 -5.40
CA PHE A 309 -11.37 -13.58 -4.42
C PHE A 309 -12.04 -13.18 -3.10
N LEU A 310 -11.64 -13.84 -2.02
CA LEU A 310 -12.07 -13.52 -0.66
C LEU A 310 -10.85 -13.20 0.20
N SER A 311 -10.86 -12.06 0.87
CA SER A 311 -9.89 -11.71 1.91
C SER A 311 -10.60 -11.31 3.19
N LEU A 312 -10.35 -12.02 4.28
CA LEU A 312 -10.86 -11.71 5.60
C LEU A 312 -9.69 -11.35 6.51
N LYS A 313 -9.73 -10.17 7.11
CA LYS A 313 -8.69 -9.68 8.01
C LYS A 313 -9.30 -9.27 9.35
N ALA A 314 -8.80 -9.85 10.45
CA ALA A 314 -9.27 -9.54 11.80
C ALA A 314 -10.80 -9.67 11.96
N CYS A 315 -11.41 -10.64 11.27
CA CYS A 315 -12.84 -10.91 11.32
C CYS A 315 -13.14 -12.09 12.26
N ALA A 316 -14.25 -12.03 12.99
CA ALA A 316 -14.79 -13.17 13.69
C ALA A 316 -15.64 -14.02 12.73
N ILE A 317 -15.26 -15.28 12.53
CA ILE A 317 -15.91 -16.19 11.59
C ILE A 317 -16.24 -17.52 12.25
N ASP A 318 -17.49 -17.95 12.12
CA ASP A 318 -17.94 -19.27 12.55
C ASP A 318 -18.70 -19.92 11.40
N GLY A 319 -18.15 -21.00 10.82
CA GLY A 319 -18.81 -21.80 9.79
C GLY A 319 -17.93 -22.22 8.62
N ALA A 320 -18.53 -22.39 7.44
CA ALA A 320 -17.86 -22.96 6.27
C ALA A 320 -17.69 -21.94 5.14
N ILE A 321 -16.49 -21.90 4.55
CA ILE A 321 -16.17 -21.10 3.36
C ILE A 321 -15.83 -22.07 2.22
N ARG A 322 -16.54 -21.94 1.10
CA ARG A 322 -16.47 -22.92 0.00
C ARG A 322 -16.34 -22.28 -1.37
N ASN A 323 -15.82 -23.04 -2.34
CA ASN A 323 -15.85 -22.74 -3.78
C ASN A 323 -15.19 -21.41 -4.18
N CYS A 324 -14.25 -20.89 -3.39
CA CYS A 324 -13.53 -19.68 -3.77
C CYS A 324 -12.33 -20.01 -4.66
N LEU A 325 -12.09 -19.23 -5.71
CA LEU A 325 -10.87 -19.40 -6.50
C LEU A 325 -9.63 -19.04 -5.67
N ARG A 326 -9.73 -17.99 -4.84
CA ARG A 326 -8.69 -17.59 -3.89
C ARG A 326 -9.30 -17.10 -2.59
N ALA A 327 -8.77 -17.59 -1.46
CA ALA A 327 -9.14 -17.15 -0.11
C ALA A 327 -7.90 -16.79 0.70
N SER A 328 -7.95 -15.66 1.41
CA SER A 328 -6.90 -15.17 2.31
C SER A 328 -7.51 -14.83 3.67
N ILE A 329 -7.02 -15.47 4.73
CA ILE A 329 -7.51 -15.30 6.10
C ILE A 329 -6.34 -14.80 6.93
N ASP A 330 -6.48 -13.65 7.59
CA ASP A 330 -5.39 -13.02 8.34
C ASP A 330 -5.84 -12.50 9.71
N GLY A 331 -5.35 -13.14 10.77
CA GLY A 331 -5.57 -12.70 12.15
C GLY A 331 -7.04 -12.66 12.56
N CYS A 332 -7.86 -13.51 11.94
CA CYS A 332 -9.27 -13.73 12.27
C CYS A 332 -9.45 -14.33 13.67
N VAL A 333 -10.70 -14.51 14.08
CA VAL A 333 -11.07 -15.28 15.29
C VAL A 333 -12.26 -16.20 14.99
N GLY A 334 -12.52 -17.20 15.85
CA GLY A 334 -13.64 -18.15 15.72
C GLY A 334 -13.24 -19.47 15.07
N ARG A 335 -14.20 -20.21 14.49
CA ARG A 335 -13.96 -21.54 13.90
C ARG A 335 -14.36 -21.63 12.43
N ALA A 336 -13.47 -22.09 11.56
CA ALA A 336 -13.77 -22.20 10.14
C ALA A 336 -13.36 -23.53 9.50
N THR A 337 -14.19 -23.99 8.55
CA THR A 337 -13.86 -25.05 7.60
C THR A 337 -13.73 -24.47 6.18
N PHE A 338 -12.77 -24.97 5.42
CA PHE A 338 -12.51 -24.54 4.04
C PHE A 338 -12.64 -25.73 3.08
N ASN A 339 -13.42 -25.56 2.01
CA ASN A 339 -13.64 -26.62 1.02
C ASN A 339 -13.63 -26.09 -0.41
N CYS A 340 -13.10 -26.86 -1.37
CA CYS A 340 -13.09 -26.54 -2.81
C CYS A 340 -12.45 -25.17 -3.09
N ILE A 341 -11.27 -24.89 -2.52
CA ILE A 341 -10.59 -23.59 -2.64
C ILE A 341 -9.39 -23.72 -3.59
N GLY A 342 -9.34 -22.91 -4.66
CA GLY A 342 -8.22 -22.94 -5.60
C GLY A 342 -6.88 -22.60 -4.93
N ALA A 343 -6.82 -21.46 -4.24
CA ALA A 343 -5.65 -21.05 -3.46
C ALA A 343 -6.05 -20.47 -2.10
N LEU A 344 -5.74 -21.19 -1.02
CA LEU A 344 -5.99 -20.80 0.36
C LEU A 344 -4.71 -20.26 1.00
N SER A 345 -4.79 -19.12 1.70
CA SER A 345 -3.71 -18.60 2.55
C SER A 345 -4.28 -18.28 3.92
N ILE A 346 -3.72 -18.86 4.97
CA ILE A 346 -4.11 -18.63 6.37
C ILE A 346 -2.89 -18.07 7.09
N HIS A 347 -3.10 -16.96 7.80
CA HIS A 347 -2.11 -16.28 8.62
C HIS A 347 -2.64 -16.17 10.03
N HIS A 348 -1.86 -16.65 11.01
CA HIS A 348 -2.25 -16.67 12.42
C HIS A 348 -3.52 -17.48 12.65
N GLY A 349 -3.39 -18.80 12.63
CA GLY A 349 -4.50 -19.72 12.89
C GLY A 349 -4.01 -21.05 13.42
N ASP A 350 -4.85 -21.69 14.21
CA ASP A 350 -4.53 -22.93 14.90
C ASP A 350 -5.27 -24.05 14.20
N LEU A 351 -4.51 -24.99 13.66
CA LEU A 351 -5.01 -26.12 12.91
C LEU A 351 -5.04 -27.32 13.87
N ALA A 352 -6.24 -27.68 14.31
CA ALA A 352 -6.59 -28.68 15.32
C ALA A 352 -6.75 -28.17 16.77
N PHE A 353 -7.51 -28.95 17.54
CA PHE A 353 -7.99 -28.67 18.90
C PHE A 353 -6.82 -28.68 19.90
N THR A 354 -6.09 -27.57 20.00
CA THR A 354 -5.06 -27.41 21.03
C THR A 354 -5.68 -27.49 22.43
N ARG A 355 -5.02 -28.19 23.36
CA ARG A 355 -5.33 -28.19 24.80
C ARG A 355 -5.07 -26.84 25.50
N PHE A 356 -4.61 -25.83 24.74
CA PHE A 356 -4.36 -24.48 25.23
C PHE A 356 -5.64 -23.65 25.10
N GLU A 357 -6.07 -23.05 26.20
CA GLU A 357 -7.42 -22.49 26.37
C GLU A 357 -7.80 -21.29 25.48
N ARG A 358 -6.95 -20.80 24.55
CA ARG A 358 -7.26 -19.60 23.76
C ARG A 358 -6.58 -19.55 22.39
N ALA A 359 -6.92 -20.47 21.50
CA ALA A 359 -6.76 -20.23 20.08
C ALA A 359 -7.71 -19.09 19.67
N ASP A 360 -7.17 -17.98 19.16
CA ASP A 360 -7.99 -16.88 18.65
C ASP A 360 -8.82 -17.38 17.45
N PHE A 361 -8.21 -18.18 16.56
CA PHE A 361 -8.84 -18.72 15.35
C PHE A 361 -8.51 -20.20 15.12
N GLU A 362 -9.52 -21.05 15.16
CA GLU A 362 -9.42 -22.49 14.93
C GLU A 362 -9.84 -22.84 13.50
N VAL A 363 -8.98 -23.56 12.80
CA VAL A 363 -9.30 -24.16 11.51
C VAL A 363 -9.68 -25.61 11.80
N GLU A 364 -10.93 -25.97 11.53
CA GLU A 364 -11.47 -27.30 11.82
C GLU A 364 -11.21 -28.30 10.68
N GLY A 365 -11.06 -27.81 9.44
CA GLY A 365 -10.79 -28.67 8.30
C GLY A 365 -10.47 -27.90 7.02
N VAL A 366 -9.60 -28.49 6.20
CA VAL A 366 -9.28 -28.00 4.85
C VAL A 366 -9.38 -29.16 3.87
N GLU A 367 -10.32 -29.07 2.94
CA GLU A 367 -10.63 -30.12 1.96
C GLU A 367 -10.61 -29.56 0.52
N ASP A 368 -10.13 -30.37 -0.42
CA ASP A 368 -10.10 -30.07 -1.87
C ASP A 368 -9.49 -28.70 -2.19
N VAL A 369 -8.21 -28.54 -1.84
CA VAL A 369 -7.47 -27.29 -2.04
C VAL A 369 -6.25 -27.50 -2.94
N CYS A 370 -6.18 -26.79 -4.07
CA CYS A 370 -5.04 -26.95 -4.98
C CYS A 370 -3.74 -26.40 -4.37
N THR A 371 -3.78 -25.27 -3.67
CA THR A 371 -2.62 -24.75 -2.94
C THR A 371 -3.03 -24.13 -1.61
N CYS A 372 -2.57 -24.70 -0.52
CA CYS A 372 -2.73 -24.20 0.84
C CYS A 372 -1.43 -23.58 1.35
N ARG A 373 -1.50 -22.35 1.87
CA ARG A 373 -0.39 -21.63 2.49
C ARG A 373 -0.72 -21.35 3.96
N LEU A 374 0.16 -21.74 4.87
CA LEU A 374 -0.01 -21.58 6.31
C LEU A 374 1.17 -20.78 6.86
N TRP A 375 0.91 -19.58 7.37
CA TRP A 375 1.93 -18.66 7.85
C TRP A 375 1.66 -18.30 9.32
N HIS A 376 2.65 -18.43 10.21
CA HIS A 376 2.44 -18.17 11.64
C HIS A 376 1.26 -18.97 12.23
N CYS A 377 1.14 -20.22 11.80
CA CYS A 377 0.10 -21.13 12.26
C CYS A 377 0.69 -22.14 13.25
N ASP A 378 -0.08 -22.52 14.26
CA ASP A 378 0.19 -23.68 15.09
C ASP A 378 -0.57 -24.89 14.54
N ILE A 379 0.11 -26.01 14.34
CA ILE A 379 -0.43 -27.17 13.63
C ILE A 379 -0.29 -28.39 14.55
N ASP A 380 -1.43 -28.88 15.03
CA ASP A 380 -1.57 -30.05 15.87
C ASP A 380 -2.11 -31.25 15.07
N GLU A 381 -1.74 -32.46 15.49
CA GLU A 381 -2.20 -33.70 14.85
C GLU A 381 -3.46 -34.29 15.51
N PRO A 382 -4.32 -34.98 14.73
CA PRO A 382 -4.31 -35.07 13.27
C PRO A 382 -5.21 -33.98 12.65
N PHE A 383 -4.62 -32.88 12.17
CA PHE A 383 -5.37 -31.91 11.37
C PHE A 383 -5.78 -32.50 10.01
N SER A 384 -7.07 -32.39 9.66
CA SER A 384 -7.65 -32.97 8.46
C SER A 384 -7.38 -32.10 7.22
N LEU A 385 -6.23 -32.32 6.56
CA LEU A 385 -5.89 -31.80 5.23
C LEU A 385 -6.24 -32.85 4.16
N ARG A 386 -7.47 -32.82 3.66
CA ARG A 386 -7.94 -33.78 2.66
C ARG A 386 -7.80 -33.24 1.25
N ALA A 387 -7.33 -34.08 0.33
CA ALA A 387 -7.20 -33.77 -1.10
C ALA A 387 -6.44 -32.45 -1.40
N THR A 388 -5.52 -32.02 -0.52
CA THR A 388 -4.72 -30.82 -0.75
C THR A 388 -3.55 -31.15 -1.68
N GLN A 389 -3.44 -30.50 -2.85
CA GLN A 389 -2.37 -30.85 -3.80
C GLN A 389 -1.00 -30.30 -3.37
N ARG A 390 -0.97 -29.06 -2.87
CA ARG A 390 0.27 -28.39 -2.47
C ARG A 390 0.10 -27.68 -1.14
N LEU A 391 0.95 -28.00 -0.18
CA LEU A 391 1.03 -27.36 1.13
C LEU A 391 2.33 -26.56 1.25
N ILE A 392 2.23 -25.29 1.62
CA ILE A 392 3.37 -24.42 1.91
C ILE A 392 3.22 -23.92 3.33
N VAL A 393 4.14 -24.30 4.20
CA VAL A 393 4.16 -23.87 5.59
C VAL A 393 5.37 -22.98 5.84
N ARG A 394 5.15 -21.84 6.49
CA ARG A 394 6.18 -20.84 6.78
C ARG A 394 6.04 -20.30 8.20
N VAL A 395 7.15 -20.28 8.95
CA VAL A 395 7.20 -19.67 10.28
C VAL A 395 6.07 -20.16 11.19
N SER A 396 5.81 -21.47 11.14
CA SER A 396 4.74 -22.16 11.89
C SER A 396 5.35 -23.12 12.90
N THR A 397 4.55 -23.51 13.89
CA THR A 397 4.93 -24.51 14.89
C THR A 397 4.28 -25.85 14.56
N PHE A 398 5.05 -26.94 14.66
CA PHE A 398 4.52 -28.30 14.57
C PHE A 398 4.85 -29.06 15.85
N TYR A 399 3.85 -29.66 16.49
CA TYR A 399 4.05 -30.43 17.70
C TYR A 399 4.56 -31.84 17.32
N GLU A 400 3.81 -32.63 16.55
CA GLU A 400 4.23 -33.98 16.12
C GLU A 400 4.75 -34.04 14.67
N ALA A 401 5.33 -35.18 14.30
CA ALA A 401 5.93 -35.41 12.99
C ALA A 401 4.85 -35.52 11.91
N ILE A 402 4.42 -34.37 11.39
CA ILE A 402 3.28 -34.21 10.48
C ILE A 402 3.05 -35.44 9.59
N VAL A 403 2.10 -36.28 10.00
CA VAL A 403 1.43 -37.23 9.14
C VAL A 403 0.49 -36.42 8.25
N VAL A 404 1.04 -35.52 7.42
CA VAL A 404 0.23 -34.84 6.41
C VAL A 404 -0.25 -35.96 5.50
N GLU A 405 -1.54 -36.25 5.52
CA GLU A 405 -2.26 -36.98 4.48
C GLU A 405 -1.75 -36.54 3.08
N PRO A 406 -1.83 -37.41 2.04
CA PRO A 406 -1.02 -37.28 0.82
C PRO A 406 -1.24 -35.95 0.10
N VAL A 407 -0.40 -34.97 0.44
CA VAL A 407 -0.19 -33.76 -0.35
C VAL A 407 0.95 -34.03 -1.32
N ASN A 408 0.75 -33.70 -2.59
CA ASN A 408 1.73 -33.98 -3.65
C ASN A 408 3.02 -33.18 -3.48
N THR A 409 2.93 -31.99 -2.89
CA THR A 409 4.07 -31.12 -2.64
C THR A 409 3.97 -30.47 -1.28
N LEU A 410 5.01 -30.62 -0.46
CA LEU A 410 5.18 -29.95 0.82
C LEU A 410 6.37 -29.00 0.75
N VAL A 411 6.20 -27.76 1.17
CA VAL A 411 7.28 -26.78 1.34
C VAL A 411 7.29 -26.31 2.78
N VAL A 412 8.43 -26.45 3.46
CA VAL A 412 8.62 -26.05 4.86
C VAL A 412 9.73 -24.99 4.91
N ARG A 413 9.48 -23.84 5.55
CA ARG A 413 10.46 -22.76 5.67
C ARG A 413 10.38 -22.08 7.04
N GLY A 414 11.48 -22.12 7.79
CA GLY A 414 11.60 -21.38 9.05
C GLY A 414 10.60 -21.79 10.12
N CYS A 415 10.15 -23.05 10.13
CA CYS A 415 9.18 -23.55 11.11
C CYS A 415 9.86 -24.06 12.38
N GLY A 416 9.18 -24.00 13.52
CA GLY A 416 9.62 -24.48 14.83
C GLY A 416 8.95 -25.79 15.26
N SER A 417 9.54 -26.50 16.22
CA SER A 417 8.94 -27.65 16.88
C SER A 417 8.24 -27.21 18.16
N GLY A 418 7.02 -27.70 18.43
CA GLY A 418 6.25 -27.35 19.63
C GLY A 418 6.76 -27.97 20.93
N TYR A 419 7.65 -28.97 20.86
CA TYR A 419 8.22 -29.65 22.04
C TYR A 419 9.61 -29.10 22.47
N GLY A 420 10.07 -27.97 21.93
CA GLY A 420 11.33 -27.34 22.35
C GLY A 420 11.96 -26.42 21.29
N ASN A 421 13.21 -26.00 21.50
CA ASN A 421 13.93 -25.06 20.61
C ASN A 421 14.31 -25.60 19.21
N GLY A 422 13.76 -26.74 18.81
CA GLY A 422 14.07 -27.38 17.54
C GLY A 422 13.47 -26.63 16.36
N ARG A 423 14.25 -26.45 15.29
CA ARG A 423 13.77 -25.92 14.00
C ARG A 423 13.55 -27.06 13.01
N TRP A 424 12.54 -26.90 12.16
CA TRP A 424 12.35 -27.78 11.02
C TRP A 424 13.22 -27.34 9.84
N PRO A 425 13.68 -28.30 9.03
CA PRO A 425 14.54 -28.03 7.90
C PRO A 425 13.85 -27.21 6.82
N TYR A 426 14.64 -26.43 6.09
CA TYR A 426 14.18 -25.74 4.89
C TYR A 426 14.05 -26.75 3.75
N ALA A 427 12.85 -27.30 3.56
CA ALA A 427 12.63 -28.41 2.65
C ALA A 427 11.56 -28.09 1.58
N THR A 428 11.73 -28.69 0.41
CA THR A 428 10.70 -28.82 -0.63
C THR A 428 10.63 -30.29 -1.01
N LEU A 429 9.51 -30.94 -0.73
CA LEU A 429 9.33 -32.38 -0.88
C LEU A 429 8.17 -32.64 -1.83
N ALA A 430 8.44 -33.36 -2.93
CA ALA A 430 7.46 -33.74 -3.95
C ALA A 430 7.25 -35.26 -4.01
N ARG A 431 7.35 -35.95 -2.87
CA ARG A 431 7.41 -37.41 -2.75
C ARG A 431 6.18 -38.01 -2.04
N PRO A 432 5.89 -39.31 -2.24
CA PRO A 432 4.84 -40.02 -1.50
C PRO A 432 4.99 -39.91 0.02
N THR A 433 3.87 -39.93 0.73
CA THR A 433 3.74 -39.59 2.16
C THR A 433 4.72 -40.34 3.08
N HIS A 434 4.91 -41.65 2.87
CA HIS A 434 5.76 -42.49 3.73
C HIS A 434 7.27 -42.18 3.60
N GLU A 435 7.76 -41.94 2.37
CA GLU A 435 9.16 -41.53 2.17
C GLU A 435 9.43 -40.13 2.73
N ARG A 436 8.39 -39.29 2.78
CA ARG A 436 8.49 -37.90 3.20
C ARG A 436 8.70 -37.75 4.70
N THR A 437 7.97 -38.49 5.53
CA THR A 437 8.13 -38.44 7.00
C THR A 437 9.53 -38.88 7.40
N GLN A 438 10.02 -40.00 6.86
CA GLN A 438 11.38 -40.49 7.10
C GLN A 438 12.47 -39.54 6.59
N LEU A 439 12.21 -38.79 5.50
CA LEU A 439 13.14 -37.79 4.98
C LEU A 439 13.14 -36.53 5.86
N MET A 440 11.97 -36.09 6.34
CA MET A 440 11.86 -34.95 7.26
C MET A 440 12.56 -35.22 8.60
N GLU A 441 12.39 -36.41 9.16
CA GLU A 441 13.12 -36.83 10.37
C GLU A 441 14.63 -36.85 10.15
N ARG A 442 15.09 -37.41 9.02
CA ARG A 442 16.51 -37.41 8.66
C ARG A 442 17.08 -36.01 8.48
N LEU A 443 16.33 -35.11 7.83
CA LEU A 443 16.75 -33.72 7.65
C LEU A 443 16.73 -32.95 8.97
N ARG A 444 15.76 -33.20 9.84
CA ARG A 444 15.69 -32.63 11.19
C ARG A 444 16.86 -33.08 12.05
N GLU A 445 17.19 -34.36 12.03
CA GLU A 445 18.33 -34.91 12.76
C GLU A 445 19.64 -34.30 12.25
N LYS A 446 19.81 -34.21 10.93
CA LYS A 446 20.97 -33.59 10.32
C LYS A 446 21.11 -32.12 10.73
N ASP A 447 20.04 -31.33 10.65
CA ASP A 447 20.05 -29.92 11.03
C ASP A 447 20.28 -29.74 12.53
N ARG A 448 19.75 -30.62 13.38
CA ARG A 448 20.02 -30.64 14.84
C ARG A 448 21.51 -30.86 15.11
N VAL A 449 22.10 -31.89 14.51
CA VAL A 449 23.53 -32.20 14.66
C VAL A 449 24.40 -31.05 14.13
N GLU A 450 24.05 -30.45 12.98
CA GLU A 450 24.79 -29.28 12.46
C GLU A 450 24.69 -28.05 13.37
N TRP A 451 23.53 -27.82 13.99
CA TRP A 451 23.32 -26.73 14.95
C TRP A 451 24.07 -26.98 16.27
N GLU A 452 24.00 -28.19 16.83
CA GLU A 452 24.76 -28.57 18.03
C GLU A 452 26.26 -28.45 17.79
N ARG A 453 26.77 -28.92 16.64
CA ARG A 453 28.16 -28.73 16.23
C ARG A 453 28.55 -27.26 16.16
N ARG A 454 27.71 -26.40 15.57
CA ARG A 454 27.97 -24.94 15.52
C ARG A 454 27.98 -24.32 16.91
N ARG A 455 27.04 -24.71 17.77
CA ARG A 455 26.96 -24.24 19.16
C ARG A 455 28.19 -24.68 19.95
N GLU A 456 28.68 -25.90 19.75
CA GLU A 456 29.93 -26.36 20.34
C GLU A 456 31.10 -25.53 19.79
N GLU A 457 31.23 -25.38 18.46
CA GLU A 457 32.28 -24.55 17.83
C GLU A 457 32.28 -23.10 18.33
N GLU A 458 31.11 -22.48 18.50
CA GLU A 458 30.96 -21.13 19.09
C GLU A 458 31.21 -21.13 20.61
N SER A 459 30.96 -22.24 21.31
CA SER A 459 31.25 -22.39 22.74
C SER A 459 32.73 -22.63 23.05
N TRP A 460 33.55 -23.01 22.06
CA TRP A 460 35.00 -23.20 22.21
C TRP A 460 35.80 -21.91 21.91
N GLU A 461 35.20 -20.89 21.30
CA GLU A 461 35.88 -19.63 20.97
C GLU A 461 35.87 -18.56 22.10
N ASP A 462 35.29 -18.85 23.28
CA ASP A 462 35.17 -17.86 24.38
C ASP A 462 35.71 -18.33 25.75
N TRP A 463 36.68 -19.24 25.79
CA TRP A 463 37.46 -19.52 27.00
C TRP A 463 38.95 -19.71 26.68
N SER A 464 39.60 -18.64 26.20
CA SER A 464 40.99 -18.40 26.56
C SER A 464 41.00 -17.46 27.77
N PRO A 465 41.37 -17.93 28.98
CA PRO A 465 41.54 -17.05 30.13
C PRO A 465 42.85 -16.28 29.93
N LEU A 466 42.75 -15.14 29.24
CA LEU A 466 43.74 -14.08 29.36
C LEU A 466 43.24 -13.14 30.45
N PHE A 467 43.83 -13.29 31.65
CA PHE A 467 44.15 -12.24 32.64
C PHE A 467 43.13 -11.09 32.78
N ASP A 468 42.62 -10.80 33.98
CA ASP A 468 43.45 -10.13 34.98
C ASP A 468 42.88 -10.26 36.39
N ASP A 469 43.78 -10.53 37.33
CA ASP A 469 43.55 -10.41 38.75
C ASP A 469 43.42 -8.93 39.10
N THR A 470 42.20 -8.45 39.36
CA THR A 470 42.03 -7.24 40.17
C THR A 470 41.03 -7.50 41.27
N GLU A 471 41.59 -7.83 42.43
CA GLU A 471 41.05 -7.50 43.74
C GLU A 471 40.47 -6.08 43.71
N TYR A 472 39.18 -5.93 43.95
CA TYR A 472 38.66 -4.70 44.54
C TYR A 472 37.62 -5.06 45.56
N GLU A 473 37.86 -4.49 46.73
CA GLU A 473 37.26 -4.82 48.00
C GLU A 473 35.77 -4.50 48.02
N SER A 474 35.06 -5.40 48.71
CA SER A 474 33.79 -5.16 49.36
C SER A 474 33.88 -3.93 50.25
N ASP A 475 32.94 -3.00 50.09
CA ASP A 475 32.47 -2.19 51.20
C ASP A 475 30.95 -2.29 51.24
N ASP A 476 30.51 -2.69 52.43
CA ASP A 476 29.15 -2.73 52.93
C ASP A 476 28.57 -1.30 53.05
N ASP A 477 27.30 -1.27 53.46
CA ASP A 477 26.55 -0.14 54.00
C ASP A 477 25.96 0.83 52.95
N ASP A 478 24.63 0.94 52.90
CA ASP A 478 23.92 1.96 53.70
C ASP A 478 22.42 1.99 53.32
N ASP A 479 21.58 1.82 54.34
CA ASP A 479 20.28 2.45 54.63
C ASP A 479 19.50 3.04 53.43
N GLY A 480 18.28 2.60 53.12
CA GLY A 480 17.15 2.75 54.03
C GLY A 480 16.63 4.18 53.96
N ASP A 481 15.72 4.49 53.04
CA ASP A 481 14.86 5.66 53.14
C ASP A 481 13.49 5.36 52.50
N GLU A 482 12.54 5.13 53.39
CA GLU A 482 11.12 5.40 53.23
C GLU A 482 10.93 6.92 53.20
N ASP A 483 10.03 7.41 52.34
CA ASP A 483 9.01 8.43 52.63
C ASP A 483 8.70 9.38 51.46
N ALA A 484 7.44 9.81 51.51
CA ALA A 484 6.91 11.09 51.06
C ALA A 484 6.19 11.15 49.70
N ASP A 485 4.86 11.00 49.83
CA ASP A 485 3.85 12.04 49.57
C ASP A 485 3.65 12.58 48.14
N GLY A 486 2.38 12.55 47.72
CA GLY A 486 1.90 13.21 46.52
C GLY A 486 0.40 13.05 46.32
N ASP A 487 -0.39 13.50 47.30
CA ASP A 487 -1.80 13.86 47.13
C ASP A 487 -1.93 14.92 46.01
N ASP A 488 -2.94 14.78 45.14
CA ASP A 488 -3.62 15.96 44.59
C ASP A 488 -5.06 15.59 44.19
N ASP A 489 -5.97 16.01 45.06
CA ASP A 489 -7.42 16.06 44.85
C ASP A 489 -7.76 17.23 43.91
N GLY A 490 -8.74 17.02 43.03
CA GLY A 490 -9.22 18.04 42.12
C GLY A 490 -10.65 17.75 41.67
N ASP A 491 -11.58 17.90 42.62
CA ASP A 491 -13.01 18.12 42.37
C ASP A 491 -13.21 19.39 41.54
N ASP A 492 -14.12 19.34 40.57
CA ASP A 492 -14.86 20.53 40.12
C ASP A 492 -16.23 20.07 39.58
N ASP A 493 -17.21 20.23 40.46
CA ASP A 493 -18.63 20.34 40.16
C ASP A 493 -18.89 21.58 39.29
N ASP A 494 -19.76 21.48 38.28
CA ASP A 494 -20.48 22.67 37.83
C ASP A 494 -21.88 22.30 37.31
N ASP A 495 -22.84 22.47 38.22
CA ASP A 495 -24.28 22.47 37.99
C ASP A 495 -24.69 23.75 37.25
N GLY A 496 -25.19 23.60 36.02
CA GLY A 496 -25.76 24.69 35.22
C GLY A 496 -27.27 24.50 35.00
N ASP A 497 -28.06 24.69 36.06
CA ASP A 497 -29.51 24.82 36.01
C ASP A 497 -29.89 26.22 35.48
N GLY A 498 -30.73 26.27 34.46
CA GLY A 498 -31.07 27.50 33.73
C GLY A 498 -32.47 27.41 33.15
N GLY A 499 -33.46 27.64 34.00
CA GLY A 499 -34.86 27.80 33.65
C GLY A 499 -35.17 29.07 32.85
N GLY A 500 -36.32 29.03 32.20
CA GLY A 500 -36.98 30.08 31.41
C GLY A 500 -38.03 29.41 30.53
N GLU A 501 -39.19 29.05 31.09
CA GLU A 501 -40.40 29.89 31.13
C GLU A 501 -40.80 30.46 29.77
N ASP A 502 -41.94 29.92 29.30
CA ASP A 502 -43.09 30.64 28.75
C ASP A 502 -42.90 31.55 27.53
N ASP A 503 -43.53 31.17 26.42
CA ASP A 503 -44.56 32.05 25.85
C ASP A 503 -45.48 31.28 24.87
N ASP A 504 -46.75 31.29 25.25
CA ASP A 504 -47.92 31.05 24.40
C ASP A 504 -47.96 32.01 23.21
N SER A 505 -48.43 31.54 22.05
CA SER A 505 -49.33 32.24 21.12
C SER A 505 -49.45 31.39 19.84
N ASP A 506 -50.59 30.76 19.56
CA ASP A 506 -51.83 31.35 19.01
C ASP A 506 -51.88 31.25 17.48
N ASP A 507 -52.86 30.46 17.03
CA ASP A 507 -53.72 30.58 15.86
C ASP A 507 -53.21 31.15 14.52
N GLY A 508 -53.56 30.44 13.43
CA GLY A 508 -53.53 31.02 12.10
C GLY A 508 -53.77 30.03 10.95
N GLU A 509 -55.03 29.69 10.73
CA GLU A 509 -55.53 29.17 9.45
C GLU A 509 -55.18 30.11 8.28
N CYS A 510 -54.72 29.54 7.16
CA CYS A 510 -55.07 29.90 5.77
C CYS A 510 -54.63 28.80 4.81
#